data_AF-A0A2V6J4Z5-F1
#
_entry.id   AF-A0A2V6J4Z5-F1
#
_cell.length_a   1.000
_cell.length_b   1.000
_cell.length_c   1.000
_cell.angle_alpha   90.00
_cell.angle_beta   90.00
_cell.angle_gamma   90.00
#
_symmetry.space_group_name_H-M   'P 1'
#
loop_
_entity.id
_entity.type
_entity.pdbx_description
1 polymer ?
#
loop_
_entity_poly.entity_id
_entity_poly.type
_entity_poly.pdbx_seq_one_letter_code
_entity_poly.pdbx_strand_id
1 'polypeptide(L)'
;MAVDWKADLRPYQHLMAELTATDPQKAAEADDINYTICERTPEAYARGLKHYPRGGSVNIGVNYTHAYFEGVVAMCQGDLEKAGKAFNVARGEIAATVERDPGFAPAISFLGMIDAGLGRKQEALNEGHRACELLPPSKDAIDGAVLAVNLAQIYVWTGDKDLAIAQLAAVERFPTYLSYGLLKLQPIWDPLRGDPRFEQIVASLAPKE
;
A
#
# COMPACT_ATOMS: atom_id res chain seq x y z
N MET A 1 -11.09 5.41 9.92
CA MET A 1 -10.69 6.33 11.03
C MET A 1 -10.58 7.78 10.53
N ALA A 2 -10.40 8.77 11.42
CA ALA A 2 -10.13 10.17 11.02
C ALA A 2 -8.92 10.31 10.08
N VAL A 3 -7.98 9.37 10.18
CA VAL A 3 -6.86 9.23 9.25
C VAL A 3 -7.35 9.17 7.80
N ASP A 4 -8.33 8.31 7.48
CA ASP A 4 -8.78 8.06 6.10
C ASP A 4 -9.61 9.19 5.50
N TRP A 5 -10.52 9.79 6.28
CA TRP A 5 -11.46 10.79 5.74
C TRP A 5 -11.03 12.24 5.96
N LYS A 6 -10.14 12.51 6.92
CA LYS A 6 -9.65 13.86 7.25
C LYS A 6 -8.17 14.07 7.00
N ALA A 7 -7.42 13.01 6.67
CA ALA A 7 -5.96 13.03 6.65
C ALA A 7 -5.38 13.55 7.98
N ASP A 8 -5.99 13.16 9.11
CA ASP A 8 -5.58 13.59 10.45
C ASP A 8 -5.13 12.40 11.29
N LEU A 9 -3.82 12.35 11.58
CA LEU A 9 -3.20 11.32 12.41
C LEU A 9 -3.36 11.57 13.92
N ARG A 10 -3.71 12.79 14.35
CA ARG A 10 -3.73 13.14 15.78
C ARG A 10 -4.66 12.24 16.61
N PRO A 11 -5.89 11.90 16.14
CA PRO A 11 -6.76 11.00 16.90
C PRO A 11 -6.18 9.59 17.02
N TYR A 12 -5.52 9.09 15.96
CA TYR A 12 -4.81 7.82 16.01
C TYR A 12 -3.65 7.88 17.01
N GLN A 13 -2.79 8.89 16.92
CA GLN A 13 -1.66 9.08 17.82
C GLN A 13 -2.09 9.20 19.30
N HIS A 14 -3.19 9.91 19.56
CA HIS A 14 -3.75 10.03 20.91
C HIS A 14 -4.24 8.67 21.43
N LEU A 15 -5.00 7.92 20.62
CA LEU A 15 -5.45 6.58 20.96
C LEU A 15 -4.26 5.65 21.25
N MET A 16 -3.23 5.67 20.40
CA MET A 16 -2.05 4.83 20.59
C MET A 16 -1.29 5.19 21.87
N ALA A 17 -1.18 6.47 22.21
CA ALA A 17 -0.54 6.92 23.45
C ALA A 17 -1.33 6.46 24.69
N GLU A 18 -2.66 6.60 24.66
CA GLU A 18 -3.55 6.14 25.74
C GLU A 18 -3.46 4.61 25.93
N LEU A 19 -3.61 3.84 24.85
CA LEU A 19 -3.54 2.38 24.91
C LEU A 19 -2.15 1.92 25.36
N THR A 20 -1.07 2.55 24.91
CA THR A 20 0.29 2.18 25.35
C THR A 20 0.46 2.36 26.86
N ALA A 21 -0.17 3.38 27.45
CA ALA A 21 -0.10 3.64 28.88
C ALA A 21 -1.03 2.72 29.71
N THR A 22 -2.16 2.28 29.15
CA THR A 22 -3.23 1.61 29.90
C THR A 22 -3.35 0.12 29.61
N ASP A 23 -3.11 -0.29 28.37
CA ASP A 23 -3.22 -1.67 27.88
C ASP A 23 -2.28 -1.90 26.67
N PRO A 24 -0.99 -2.20 26.92
CA PRO A 24 0.00 -2.40 25.87
C PRO A 24 -0.34 -3.53 24.89
N GLN A 25 -1.13 -4.52 25.32
CA GLN A 25 -1.56 -5.60 24.44
C GLN A 25 -2.59 -5.07 23.42
N LYS A 26 -3.63 -4.34 23.89
CA LYS A 26 -4.58 -3.69 22.97
C LYS A 26 -3.89 -2.68 22.06
N ALA A 27 -2.88 -1.97 22.56
CA ALA A 27 -2.08 -1.09 21.71
C ALA A 27 -1.43 -1.86 20.55
N ALA A 28 -0.80 -3.01 20.83
CA ALA A 28 -0.18 -3.83 19.78
C ALA A 28 -1.21 -4.39 18.77
N GLU A 29 -2.41 -4.77 19.23
CA GLU A 29 -3.49 -5.26 18.37
C GLU A 29 -4.12 -4.15 17.50
N ALA A 30 -4.10 -2.90 17.96
CA ALA A 30 -4.70 -1.76 17.28
C ALA A 30 -3.73 -0.97 16.36
N ASP A 31 -2.42 -1.21 16.46
CA ASP A 31 -1.42 -0.47 15.69
C ASP A 31 -1.47 -0.92 14.22
N ASP A 32 -1.90 -0.01 13.34
CA ASP A 32 -1.98 -0.26 11.91
C ASP A 32 -0.71 0.24 11.24
N ILE A 33 0.03 -0.67 10.61
CA ILE A 33 1.30 -0.34 9.97
C ILE A 33 1.14 0.75 8.90
N ASN A 34 0.00 0.81 8.19
CA ASN A 34 -0.27 1.85 7.21
C ASN A 34 -0.38 3.23 7.87
N TYR A 35 -0.89 3.32 9.10
CA TYR A 35 -0.96 4.59 9.84
C TYR A 35 0.39 4.94 10.46
N THR A 36 1.13 3.96 11.00
CA THR A 36 2.48 4.22 11.51
C THR A 36 3.43 4.74 10.43
N ILE A 37 3.31 4.24 9.20
CA ILE A 37 4.10 4.70 8.07
C ILE A 37 3.82 6.18 7.74
N CYS A 38 2.57 6.61 7.91
CA CYS A 38 2.17 8.00 7.70
C CYS A 38 2.76 8.97 8.74
N GLU A 39 3.17 8.50 9.92
CA GLU A 39 3.79 9.36 10.95
C GLU A 39 5.22 9.80 10.59
N ARG A 40 5.89 9.06 9.69
CA ARG A 40 7.20 9.42 9.13
C ARG A 40 8.31 9.63 10.15
N THR A 41 8.29 8.86 11.24
CA THR A 41 9.35 8.85 12.24
C THR A 41 9.99 7.46 12.35
N PRO A 42 11.30 7.37 12.64
CA PRO A 42 11.96 6.10 12.92
C PRO A 42 11.25 5.28 14.01
N GLU A 43 10.73 5.94 15.04
CA GLU A 43 10.03 5.32 16.15
C GLU A 43 8.71 4.69 15.71
N ALA A 44 7.92 5.39 14.88
CA ALA A 44 6.66 4.87 14.36
C ALA A 44 6.90 3.71 13.40
N TYR A 45 7.90 3.80 12.53
CA TYR A 45 8.30 2.70 11.65
C TYR A 45 8.70 1.44 12.41
N ALA A 46 9.55 1.59 13.43
CA ALA A 46 9.96 0.47 14.27
C ALA A 46 8.78 -0.14 15.05
N ARG A 47 7.88 0.72 15.55
CA ARG A 47 6.67 0.30 16.28
C ARG A 47 5.70 -0.47 15.37
N GLY A 48 5.40 0.05 14.19
CA GLY A 48 4.54 -0.59 13.19
C GLY A 48 5.06 -1.96 12.80
N LEU A 49 6.36 -2.08 12.47
CA LEU A 49 6.97 -3.38 12.18
C LEU A 49 6.95 -4.32 13.39
N LYS A 50 7.18 -3.82 14.61
CA LYS A 50 7.14 -4.66 15.82
C LYS A 50 5.76 -5.28 16.03
N HIS A 51 4.68 -4.52 15.80
CA HIS A 51 3.31 -4.96 16.03
C HIS A 51 2.69 -5.68 14.83
N TYR A 52 3.20 -5.47 13.61
CA TYR A 52 2.74 -6.20 12.44
C TYR A 52 2.99 -7.72 12.58
N PRO A 53 1.98 -8.59 12.33
CA PRO A 53 2.12 -10.02 12.54
C PRO A 53 3.32 -10.61 11.80
N ARG A 54 4.10 -11.47 12.48
CA ARG A 54 5.26 -12.15 11.87
C ARG A 54 4.86 -13.08 10.73
N GLY A 55 3.67 -13.68 10.83
CA GLY A 55 3.09 -14.50 9.77
C GLY A 55 2.50 -13.70 8.61
N GLY A 56 2.50 -12.36 8.66
CA GLY A 56 1.77 -11.50 7.73
C GLY A 56 0.28 -11.39 8.04
N SER A 57 -0.43 -10.63 7.20
CA SER A 57 -1.87 -10.44 7.28
C SER A 57 -2.50 -10.72 5.92
N VAL A 58 -3.63 -11.42 5.91
CA VAL A 58 -4.32 -11.80 4.67
C VAL A 58 -5.23 -10.66 4.21
N ASN A 59 -5.07 -10.24 2.96
CA ASN A 59 -5.92 -9.29 2.27
C ASN A 59 -6.25 -9.85 0.88
N ILE A 60 -7.52 -9.85 0.48
CA ILE A 60 -8.01 -10.42 -0.80
C ILE A 60 -7.45 -11.81 -1.13
N GLY A 61 -7.32 -12.66 -0.10
CA GLY A 61 -6.80 -14.03 -0.22
C GLY A 61 -5.27 -14.15 -0.37
N VAL A 62 -4.54 -13.03 -0.29
CA VAL A 62 -3.08 -12.97 -0.37
C VAL A 62 -2.51 -12.57 0.98
N ASN A 63 -1.47 -13.27 1.43
CA ASN A 63 -0.76 -12.91 2.65
C ASN A 63 0.26 -11.80 2.37
N TYR A 64 0.01 -10.61 2.91
CA TYR A 64 0.97 -9.51 2.90
C TYR A 64 2.00 -9.78 3.99
N THR A 65 3.16 -10.26 3.57
CA THR A 65 4.15 -10.80 4.49
C THR A 65 4.86 -9.70 5.27
N HIS A 66 5.47 -10.07 6.39
CA HIS A 66 6.22 -9.14 7.22
C HIS A 66 7.38 -8.50 6.43
N ALA A 67 8.05 -9.30 5.58
CA ALA A 67 9.15 -8.85 4.73
C ALA A 67 8.72 -7.77 3.72
N TYR A 68 7.48 -7.80 3.22
CA TYR A 68 6.97 -6.75 2.34
C TYR A 68 6.97 -5.39 3.07
N PHE A 69 6.44 -5.34 4.29
CA PHE A 69 6.41 -4.09 5.06
C PHE A 69 7.79 -3.66 5.56
N GLU A 70 8.71 -4.59 5.84
CA GLU A 70 10.13 -4.25 6.07
C GLU A 70 10.73 -3.53 4.85
N GLY A 71 10.40 -3.98 3.64
CA GLY A 71 10.79 -3.34 2.39
C GLY A 71 10.19 -1.94 2.23
N VAL A 72 8.88 -1.80 2.46
CA VAL A 72 8.18 -0.51 2.40
C VAL A 72 8.76 0.50 3.39
N VAL A 73 8.97 0.08 4.64
CA VAL A 73 9.56 0.95 5.68
C VAL A 73 10.98 1.35 5.33
N ALA A 74 11.83 0.40 4.91
CA ALA A 74 13.21 0.71 4.51
C ALA A 74 13.26 1.69 3.33
N MET A 75 12.35 1.55 2.35
CA MET A 75 12.21 2.50 1.26
C MET A 75 11.78 3.89 1.75
N CYS A 76 10.83 3.98 2.68
CA CYS A 76 10.45 5.25 3.31
C CYS A 76 11.61 5.92 4.07
N GLN A 77 12.52 5.11 4.61
CA GLN A 77 13.75 5.56 5.29
C GLN A 77 14.89 5.90 4.32
N GLY A 78 14.72 5.67 3.01
CA GLY A 78 15.77 5.86 2.01
C GLY A 78 16.85 4.77 1.99
N ASP A 79 16.69 3.69 2.76
CA ASP A 79 17.61 2.56 2.79
C ASP A 79 17.24 1.54 1.71
N LEU A 80 17.65 1.86 0.47
CA LEU A 80 17.33 1.05 -0.72
C LEU A 80 17.97 -0.34 -0.67
N GLU A 81 19.12 -0.50 0.00
CA GLU A 81 19.77 -1.80 0.16
C GLU A 81 18.93 -2.72 1.04
N LYS A 82 18.50 -2.22 2.21
CA LYS A 82 17.62 -2.96 3.11
C LYS A 82 16.25 -3.22 2.47
N ALA A 83 15.71 -2.24 1.74
CA ALA A 83 14.47 -2.42 1.00
C ALA A 83 14.57 -3.56 0.00
N GLY A 84 15.64 -3.58 -0.81
CA GLY A 84 15.89 -4.63 -1.79
C GLY A 84 16.04 -6.02 -1.16
N LYS A 85 16.72 -6.14 -0.01
CA LYS A 85 16.83 -7.42 0.72
C LYS A 85 15.46 -7.92 1.18
N ALA A 86 14.67 -7.05 1.81
CA ALA A 86 13.36 -7.41 2.33
C ALA A 86 12.36 -7.76 1.21
N PHE A 87 12.33 -6.98 0.12
CA PHE A 87 11.49 -7.29 -1.03
C PHE A 87 11.88 -8.60 -1.72
N ASN A 88 13.16 -8.96 -1.79
CA ASN A 88 13.56 -10.27 -2.32
C ASN A 88 13.03 -11.44 -1.46
N VAL A 89 13.00 -11.28 -0.13
CA VAL A 89 12.37 -12.26 0.76
C VAL A 89 10.88 -12.36 0.49
N ALA A 90 10.16 -11.23 0.47
CA ALA A 90 8.73 -11.18 0.17
C ALA A 90 8.40 -11.80 -1.19
N ARG A 91 9.25 -11.57 -2.20
CA ARG A 91 9.10 -12.14 -3.54
C ARG A 91 9.18 -13.67 -3.51
N GLY A 92 10.14 -14.23 -2.77
CA GLY A 92 10.29 -15.67 -2.61
C GLY A 92 9.07 -16.32 -1.97
N GLU A 93 8.43 -15.62 -1.03
CA GLU A 93 7.21 -16.09 -0.34
C GLU A 93 5.98 -16.11 -1.26
N ILE A 94 5.81 -15.10 -2.12
CA ILE A 94 4.64 -15.04 -3.03
C ILE A 94 4.81 -15.84 -4.32
N ALA A 95 6.06 -16.02 -4.82
CA ALA A 95 6.33 -16.64 -6.11
C ALA A 95 5.70 -18.04 -6.24
N ALA A 96 5.82 -18.89 -5.21
CA ALA A 96 5.21 -20.22 -5.21
C ALA A 96 3.68 -20.19 -5.32
N THR A 97 3.03 -19.13 -4.82
CA THR A 97 1.57 -18.96 -4.96
C THR A 97 1.20 -18.67 -6.42
N VAL A 98 1.94 -17.78 -7.08
CA VAL A 98 1.73 -17.44 -8.50
C VAL A 98 2.06 -18.62 -9.42
N GLU A 99 3.10 -19.39 -9.12
CA GLU A 99 3.44 -20.60 -9.88
C GLU A 99 2.35 -21.68 -9.77
N ARG A 100 1.80 -21.87 -8.57
CA ARG A 100 0.74 -22.85 -8.31
C ARG A 100 -0.59 -22.45 -8.94
N ASP A 101 -0.92 -21.16 -8.90
CA ASP A 101 -2.13 -20.61 -9.53
C ASP A 101 -1.81 -19.35 -10.35
N PRO A 102 -1.41 -19.51 -11.62
CA PRO A 102 -1.12 -18.39 -12.53
C PRO A 102 -2.37 -17.59 -12.93
N GLY A 103 -3.56 -17.98 -12.47
CA GLY A 103 -4.81 -17.24 -12.65
C GLY A 103 -5.21 -16.41 -11.43
N PHE A 104 -4.51 -16.54 -10.30
CA PHE A 104 -4.86 -15.84 -9.07
C PHE A 104 -4.42 -14.37 -9.10
N ALA A 105 -5.29 -13.53 -9.67
CA ALA A 105 -5.02 -12.12 -9.94
C ALA A 105 -4.50 -11.32 -8.72
N PRO A 106 -5.06 -11.46 -7.50
CA PRO A 106 -4.49 -10.85 -6.30
C PRO A 106 -3.00 -11.18 -6.06
N ALA A 107 -2.58 -12.44 -6.20
CA ALA A 107 -1.19 -12.82 -5.96
C ALA A 107 -0.25 -12.25 -7.03
N ILE A 108 -0.69 -12.21 -8.29
CA ILE A 108 0.05 -11.58 -9.39
C ILE A 108 0.19 -10.07 -9.15
N SER A 109 -0.88 -9.40 -8.71
CA SER A 109 -0.85 -7.98 -8.38
C SER A 109 0.16 -7.69 -7.26
N PHE A 110 0.16 -8.50 -6.20
CA PHE A 110 1.08 -8.33 -5.08
C PHE A 110 2.54 -8.61 -5.49
N LEU A 111 2.78 -9.61 -6.34
CA LEU A 111 4.09 -9.83 -6.95
C LEU A 111 4.56 -8.60 -7.74
N GLY A 112 3.67 -7.99 -8.53
CA GLY A 112 3.97 -6.76 -9.26
C GLY A 112 4.37 -5.59 -8.37
N MET A 113 3.74 -5.41 -7.22
CA MET A 113 4.14 -4.39 -6.24
C MET A 113 5.53 -4.65 -5.66
N ILE A 114 5.85 -5.93 -5.37
CA ILE A 114 7.16 -6.33 -4.87
C ILE A 114 8.24 -6.11 -5.94
N ASP A 115 7.98 -6.52 -7.19
CA ASP A 115 8.92 -6.34 -8.29
C ASP A 115 9.10 -4.85 -8.65
N ALA A 116 8.08 -4.01 -8.47
CA ALA A 116 8.22 -2.56 -8.55
C ALA A 116 9.17 -2.02 -7.47
N GLY A 117 9.03 -2.50 -6.22
CA GLY A 117 9.93 -2.14 -5.11
C GLY A 117 11.37 -2.62 -5.30
N LEU A 118 11.58 -3.68 -6.09
CA LEU A 118 12.90 -4.17 -6.50
C LEU A 118 13.47 -3.42 -7.72
N GLY A 119 12.74 -2.48 -8.31
CA GLY A 119 13.14 -1.79 -9.54
C GLY A 119 13.02 -2.65 -10.81
N ARG A 120 12.35 -3.80 -10.74
CA ARG A 120 12.10 -4.70 -11.88
C ARG A 120 10.88 -4.22 -12.67
N LYS A 121 11.06 -3.08 -13.32
CA LYS A 121 9.98 -2.33 -13.94
C LYS A 121 9.17 -3.15 -14.93
N GLN A 122 9.81 -3.90 -15.83
CA GLN A 122 9.09 -4.60 -16.89
C GLN A 122 8.23 -5.74 -16.33
N GLU A 123 8.77 -6.50 -15.39
CA GLU A 123 8.08 -7.56 -14.66
C GLU A 123 6.89 -7.00 -13.90
N ALA A 124 7.11 -5.95 -13.10
CA ALA A 124 6.08 -5.29 -12.32
C ALA A 124 4.91 -4.79 -13.17
N LEU A 125 5.21 -4.17 -14.31
CA LEU A 125 4.20 -3.70 -15.25
C LEU A 125 3.42 -4.85 -15.87
N ASN A 126 4.12 -5.90 -16.33
CA ASN A 126 3.47 -7.08 -16.91
C ASN A 126 2.53 -7.75 -15.90
N GLU A 127 2.97 -7.89 -14.66
CA GLU A 127 2.21 -8.51 -13.57
C GLU A 127 1.00 -7.65 -13.18
N GLY A 128 1.19 -6.34 -12.97
CA GLY A 128 0.10 -5.42 -12.63
C GLY A 128 -0.98 -5.36 -13.73
N HIS A 129 -0.56 -5.29 -14.99
CA HIS A 129 -1.48 -5.35 -16.13
C HIS A 129 -2.23 -6.68 -16.19
N ARG A 130 -1.50 -7.80 -16.07
CA ARG A 130 -2.09 -9.14 -16.10
C ARG A 130 -3.12 -9.34 -15.00
N ALA A 131 -2.84 -8.86 -13.79
CA ALA A 131 -3.77 -8.92 -12.68
C ALA A 131 -5.08 -8.16 -12.99
N CYS A 132 -4.97 -6.95 -13.55
CA CYS A 132 -6.13 -6.14 -13.94
C CYS A 132 -6.92 -6.75 -15.14
N GLU A 133 -6.25 -7.44 -16.06
CA GLU A 133 -6.92 -8.18 -17.14
C GLU A 133 -7.72 -9.38 -16.62
N LEU A 134 -7.16 -10.11 -15.65
CA LEU A 134 -7.80 -11.31 -15.08
C LEU A 134 -9.00 -10.97 -14.19
N LEU A 135 -8.91 -9.85 -13.47
CA LEU A 135 -9.94 -9.37 -12.55
C LEU A 135 -10.13 -7.85 -12.67
N PRO A 136 -10.80 -7.38 -13.75
CA PRO A 136 -11.10 -5.97 -13.90
C PRO A 136 -12.22 -5.53 -12.95
N PRO A 137 -12.33 -4.23 -12.63
CA PRO A 137 -13.44 -3.69 -11.82
C PRO A 137 -14.84 -4.00 -12.37
N SER A 138 -14.97 -4.21 -13.69
CA SER A 138 -16.24 -4.60 -14.32
C SER A 138 -16.65 -6.04 -14.03
N LYS A 139 -15.70 -6.90 -13.64
CA LYS A 139 -15.92 -8.30 -13.25
C LYS A 139 -16.09 -8.44 -11.74
N ASP A 140 -15.28 -7.72 -10.98
CA ASP A 140 -15.39 -7.61 -9.53
C ASP A 140 -15.13 -6.15 -9.11
N ALA A 141 -16.19 -5.45 -8.71
CA ALA A 141 -16.11 -4.03 -8.39
C ALA A 141 -15.36 -3.72 -7.09
N ILE A 142 -15.11 -4.73 -6.25
CA ILE A 142 -14.40 -4.59 -4.97
C ILE A 142 -12.94 -4.97 -5.19
N ASP A 143 -12.67 -6.25 -5.47
CA ASP A 143 -11.31 -6.77 -5.55
C ASP A 143 -10.61 -6.27 -6.82
N GLY A 144 -11.32 -6.20 -7.95
CA GLY A 144 -10.75 -5.67 -9.20
C GLY A 144 -10.36 -4.19 -9.08
N ALA A 145 -11.10 -3.42 -8.28
CA ALA A 145 -10.75 -2.03 -8.02
C ALA A 145 -9.54 -1.89 -7.07
N VAL A 146 -9.35 -2.83 -6.12
CA VAL A 146 -8.10 -2.95 -5.34
C VAL A 146 -6.89 -3.21 -6.23
N LEU A 147 -6.99 -4.16 -7.17
CA LEU A 147 -5.88 -4.46 -8.09
C LEU A 147 -5.53 -3.27 -8.98
N ALA A 148 -6.53 -2.49 -9.35
CA ALA A 148 -6.37 -1.28 -10.14
C ALA A 148 -5.66 -0.15 -9.35
N VAL A 149 -5.86 -0.06 -8.04
CA VAL A 149 -5.07 0.84 -7.15
C VAL A 149 -3.63 0.32 -6.99
N ASN A 150 -3.44 -1.00 -6.85
CA ASN A 150 -2.10 -1.59 -6.82
C ASN A 150 -1.31 -1.31 -8.11
N LEU A 151 -1.96 -1.34 -9.27
CA LEU A 151 -1.34 -0.95 -10.54
C LEU A 151 -0.92 0.53 -10.54
N ALA A 152 -1.72 1.43 -9.95
CA ALA A 152 -1.32 2.82 -9.77
C ALA A 152 -0.06 2.94 -8.89
N GLN A 153 0.03 2.18 -7.79
CA GLN A 153 1.23 2.14 -6.95
C GLN A 153 2.45 1.61 -7.72
N ILE A 154 2.28 0.54 -8.51
CA ILE A 154 3.34 0.01 -9.39
C ILE A 154 3.88 1.12 -10.29
N TYR A 155 2.99 1.86 -10.97
CA TYR A 155 3.40 2.99 -11.80
C TYR A 155 4.16 4.06 -11.03
N VAL A 156 3.79 4.37 -9.79
CA VAL A 156 4.55 5.34 -8.98
C VAL A 156 5.96 4.83 -8.71
N TRP A 157 6.09 3.57 -8.28
CA TRP A 157 7.38 2.99 -7.91
C TRP A 157 8.28 2.73 -9.13
N THR A 158 7.71 2.56 -10.33
CA THR A 158 8.44 2.45 -11.59
C THR A 158 8.69 3.79 -12.30
N GLY A 159 8.26 4.90 -11.69
CA GLY A 159 8.45 6.26 -12.20
C GLY A 159 7.49 6.69 -13.31
N ASP A 160 6.46 5.92 -13.61
CA ASP A 160 5.46 6.20 -14.65
C ASP A 160 4.33 7.11 -14.12
N LYS A 161 4.71 8.32 -13.70
CA LYS A 161 3.82 9.30 -13.05
C LYS A 161 2.51 9.57 -13.80
N ASP A 162 2.57 9.73 -15.12
CA ASP A 162 1.38 9.99 -15.93
C ASP A 162 0.39 8.82 -15.90
N LEU A 163 0.90 7.59 -15.97
CA LEU A 163 0.08 6.38 -15.90
C LEU A 163 -0.50 6.19 -14.50
N ALA A 164 0.27 6.46 -13.44
CA ALA A 164 -0.22 6.41 -12.06
C ALA A 164 -1.42 7.34 -11.85
N ILE A 165 -1.31 8.59 -12.30
CA ILE A 165 -2.39 9.59 -12.16
C ILE A 165 -3.62 9.19 -12.98
N ALA A 166 -3.43 8.76 -14.23
CA ALA A 166 -4.54 8.30 -15.07
C ALA A 166 -5.26 7.10 -14.45
N GLN A 167 -4.50 6.15 -13.88
CA GLN A 167 -5.03 4.98 -13.22
C GLN A 167 -5.83 5.36 -11.95
N LEU A 168 -5.30 6.27 -11.11
CA LEU A 168 -6.02 6.79 -9.94
C LEU A 168 -7.33 7.49 -10.32
N ALA A 169 -7.32 8.33 -11.36
CA ALA A 169 -8.53 9.01 -11.84
C ALA A 169 -9.60 8.02 -12.34
N ALA A 170 -9.19 6.89 -12.93
CA ALA A 170 -10.11 5.87 -13.39
C ALA A 170 -10.79 5.11 -12.24
N VAL A 171 -10.13 5.00 -11.08
CA VAL A 171 -10.59 4.19 -9.94
C VAL A 171 -11.14 4.99 -8.76
N GLU A 172 -10.99 6.33 -8.75
CA GLU A 172 -11.41 7.19 -7.62
C GLU A 172 -12.89 7.05 -7.23
N ARG A 173 -13.74 6.60 -8.17
CA ARG A 173 -15.19 6.45 -7.97
C ARG A 173 -15.61 5.04 -7.58
N PHE A 174 -14.70 4.08 -7.59
CA PHE A 174 -14.98 2.70 -7.22
C PHE A 174 -14.86 2.51 -5.70
N PRO A 175 -15.66 1.61 -5.11
CA PRO A 175 -15.51 1.25 -3.70
C PRO A 175 -14.18 0.53 -3.49
N THR A 176 -13.20 1.25 -2.93
CA THR A 176 -11.87 0.74 -2.62
C THR A 176 -11.38 1.29 -1.29
N TYR A 177 -10.17 0.90 -0.86
CA TYR A 177 -9.48 1.54 0.26
C TYR A 177 -8.87 2.91 -0.10
N LEU A 178 -9.01 3.35 -1.36
CA LEU A 178 -8.58 4.67 -1.78
C LEU A 178 -9.40 5.73 -1.04
N SER A 179 -8.72 6.57 -0.26
CA SER A 179 -9.34 7.61 0.55
C SER A 179 -8.52 8.89 0.46
N TYR A 180 -9.14 10.01 0.85
CA TYR A 180 -8.47 11.29 0.98
C TYR A 180 -7.18 11.19 1.80
N GLY A 181 -7.28 10.54 2.96
CA GLY A 181 -6.18 10.30 3.88
C GLY A 181 -5.09 9.44 3.27
N LEU A 182 -5.46 8.35 2.57
CA LEU A 182 -4.50 7.48 1.90
C LEU A 182 -3.62 8.29 0.93
N LEU A 183 -4.24 9.03 0.01
CA LEU A 183 -3.50 9.79 -1.00
C LEU A 183 -2.71 10.95 -0.40
N LYS A 184 -3.25 11.61 0.62
CA LYS A 184 -2.63 12.79 1.24
C LYS A 184 -1.49 12.45 2.21
N LEU A 185 -1.53 11.29 2.88
CA LEU A 185 -0.58 10.96 3.94
C LEU A 185 0.46 9.92 3.50
N GLN A 186 0.06 8.86 2.79
CA GLN A 186 0.93 7.73 2.51
C GLN A 186 2.18 8.15 1.70
N PRO A 187 3.39 7.81 2.16
CA PRO A 187 4.64 8.11 1.45
C PRO A 187 4.75 7.54 0.05
N ILE A 188 4.04 6.44 -0.23
CA ILE A 188 4.06 5.80 -1.55
C ILE A 188 3.60 6.74 -2.68
N TRP A 189 2.77 7.75 -2.36
CA TRP A 189 2.25 8.72 -3.32
C TRP A 189 3.07 10.02 -3.39
N ASP A 190 4.12 10.15 -2.58
CA ASP A 190 4.97 11.35 -2.55
C ASP A 190 5.45 11.81 -3.93
N PRO A 191 5.86 10.92 -4.87
CA PRO A 191 6.28 11.34 -6.22
C PRO A 191 5.19 12.04 -7.05
N LEU A 192 3.91 11.84 -6.71
CA LEU A 192 2.79 12.45 -7.41
C LEU A 192 2.47 13.86 -6.89
N ARG A 193 2.82 14.16 -5.64
CA ARG A 193 2.48 15.43 -4.98
C ARG A 193 3.04 16.64 -5.73
N GLY A 194 2.25 17.69 -5.79
CA GLY A 194 2.56 18.90 -6.57
C GLY A 194 2.22 18.81 -8.06
N ASP A 195 1.76 17.65 -8.57
CA ASP A 195 1.12 17.57 -9.88
C ASP A 195 -0.35 18.01 -9.78
N PRO A 196 -0.79 19.05 -10.51
CA PRO A 196 -2.16 19.55 -10.41
C PRO A 196 -3.25 18.48 -10.65
N ARG A 197 -2.97 17.49 -11.50
CA ARG A 197 -3.92 16.41 -11.80
C ARG A 197 -4.10 15.47 -10.61
N PHE A 198 -3.01 15.17 -9.90
CA PHE A 198 -3.07 14.38 -8.67
C PHE A 198 -3.78 15.15 -7.56
N GLU A 199 -3.45 16.43 -7.38
CA GLU A 199 -4.12 17.28 -6.37
C GLU A 199 -5.63 17.39 -6.62
N GLN A 200 -6.06 17.38 -7.89
CA GLN A 200 -7.48 17.35 -8.24
C GLN A 200 -8.18 16.06 -7.80
N ILE A 201 -7.54 14.90 -7.96
CA ILE A 201 -8.05 13.60 -7.46
C ILE A 201 -8.13 13.62 -5.93
N VAL A 202 -7.08 14.13 -5.26
CA VAL A 202 -7.09 14.27 -3.80
C VAL A 202 -8.24 15.17 -3.35
N ALA A 203 -8.46 16.31 -4.01
CA ALA A 203 -9.55 17.22 -3.69
C ALA A 203 -10.93 16.61 -3.95
N SER A 204 -11.09 15.74 -4.96
CA SER A 204 -12.36 15.07 -5.27
C SER A 204 -12.82 14.14 -4.14
N LEU A 205 -11.85 13.55 -3.42
CA LEU A 205 -12.08 12.64 -2.29
C LEU A 205 -12.18 13.36 -0.94
N ALA A 206 -11.88 14.66 -0.89
CA ALA A 206 -11.91 15.43 0.34
C ALA A 206 -13.32 15.40 0.97
N PRO A 207 -13.42 15.40 2.31
CA PRO A 207 -14.71 15.47 2.98
C PRO A 207 -15.43 16.76 2.57
N LYS A 208 -16.69 16.62 2.19
CA LYS A 208 -17.56 17.77 1.93
C LYS A 208 -17.92 18.42 3.27
N GLU A 209 -17.85 19.74 3.31
CA GLU A 209 -18.37 20.54 4.44
C GLU A 209 -19.88 20.39 4.59
#